data_AF-X1GU76-F1
#
_entry.id   AF-X1GU76-F1
#
_cell.length_a   1.000
_cell.length_b   1.000
_cell.length_c   1.000
_cell.angle_alpha   90.00
_cell.angle_beta   90.00
_cell.angle_gamma   90.00
#
_symmetry.space_group_name_H-M   'P 1'
#
loop_
_entity.id
_entity.type
_entity.pdbx_description
1 polymer ?
#
loop_
_entity_poly.entity_id
_entity_poly.type
_entity_poly.pdbx_seq_one_letter_code
_entity_poly.pdbx_strand_id
1 'polypeptide(L)'
;MAEAAKILPDLEKEDLRILMAIEIGMKRYKYVTVNNIRFYSRYPMDETLFRLKKVHKINLIVRDSSKSEVGYTLNSLGYDVLGLHTLVKKKIIDQLGPLIGKGKESDVYGCMDDKKNIFALKIYRIGRTSFKNVKKLRSFQGDRKHISWLYVNRLAAKKEFEALGKIYKLKLD
;
A
#
# COMPACT_ATOMS: atom_id res chain seq x y z
N MET A 1 -3.46 -4.98 7.80
CA MET A 1 -4.68 -4.14 7.80
C MET A 1 -5.15 -3.72 9.17
N ALA A 2 -5.53 -4.61 10.08
CA ALA A 2 -5.89 -4.21 11.46
C ALA A 2 -4.77 -3.40 12.15
N GLU A 3 -3.51 -3.83 11.98
CA GLU A 3 -2.35 -3.09 12.46
C GLU A 3 -2.18 -1.72 11.77
N ALA A 4 -2.42 -1.62 10.47
CA ALA A 4 -2.35 -0.35 9.74
C ALA A 4 -3.39 0.65 10.26
N ALA A 5 -4.60 0.19 10.58
CA ALA A 5 -5.65 1.03 11.16
C ALA A 5 -5.29 1.54 12.56
N LYS A 6 -4.52 0.77 13.35
CA LYS A 6 -4.02 1.21 14.66
C LYS A 6 -2.92 2.27 14.54
N ILE A 7 -2.03 2.12 13.54
CA ILE A 7 -0.89 3.03 13.33
C ILE A 7 -1.32 4.34 12.68
N LEU A 8 -2.32 4.31 11.78
CA LEU A 8 -2.69 5.48 10.97
C LEU A 8 -2.99 6.76 11.77
N PRO A 9 -3.70 6.72 12.92
CA PRO A 9 -3.93 7.91 13.75
C PRO A 9 -2.67 8.55 14.32
N ASP A 10 -1.61 7.77 14.54
CA ASP A 10 -0.35 8.25 15.13
C ASP A 10 0.60 8.90 14.10
N LEU A 11 0.22 8.84 12.81
CA LEU A 11 1.01 9.40 11.72
C LEU A 11 0.63 10.85 11.42
N GLU A 12 1.65 11.69 11.30
CA GLU A 12 1.48 13.07 10.86
C GLU A 12 1.40 13.14 9.32
N LYS A 13 0.97 14.30 8.82
CA LYS A 13 0.82 14.54 7.37
C LYS A 13 2.15 14.39 6.65
N GLU A 14 3.23 14.80 7.29
CA GLU A 14 4.62 14.73 6.85
C GLU A 14 5.10 13.28 6.73
N ASP A 15 4.73 12.42 7.69
CA ASP A 15 5.04 10.99 7.67
C ASP A 15 4.37 10.31 6.47
N LEU A 16 3.08 10.58 6.29
CA LEU A 16 2.30 10.09 5.15
C LEU A 16 2.86 10.60 3.83
N ARG A 17 3.32 11.86 3.78
CA ARG A 17 3.94 12.46 2.61
C ARG A 17 5.25 11.78 2.22
N ILE A 18 6.04 11.36 3.19
CA ILE A 18 7.26 10.55 2.96
C ILE A 18 6.91 9.16 2.44
N LEU A 19 5.91 8.49 3.00
CA LEU A 19 5.44 7.19 2.50
C LEU A 19 4.95 7.31 1.04
N MET A 20 4.18 8.36 0.71
CA MET A 20 3.75 8.64 -0.66
C MET A 20 4.93 8.94 -1.61
N ALA A 21 5.94 9.66 -1.14
CA ALA A 21 7.16 9.92 -1.92
C ALA A 21 7.89 8.61 -2.29
N ILE A 22 7.97 7.68 -1.34
CA ILE A 22 8.52 6.33 -1.59
C ILE A 22 7.63 5.58 -2.60
N GLU A 23 6.31 5.58 -2.44
CA GLU A 23 5.38 4.93 -3.40
C GLU A 23 5.59 5.45 -4.84
N ILE A 24 5.76 6.77 -5.00
CA ILE A 24 6.03 7.40 -6.30
C ILE A 24 7.35 6.90 -6.87
N GLY A 25 8.42 6.90 -6.08
CA GLY A 25 9.74 6.42 -6.52
C GLY A 25 9.75 4.93 -6.85
N MET A 26 8.94 4.12 -6.17
CA MET A 26 8.81 2.68 -6.41
C MET A 26 8.28 2.33 -7.80
N LYS A 27 7.70 3.30 -8.53
CA LYS A 27 7.34 3.12 -9.94
C LYS A 27 8.55 2.92 -10.84
N ARG A 28 9.71 3.47 -10.46
CA ARG A 28 10.96 3.45 -11.25
C ARG A 28 12.07 2.62 -10.60
N TYR A 29 12.12 2.59 -9.27
CA TYR A 29 13.20 1.97 -8.51
C TYR A 29 12.66 0.88 -7.57
N LYS A 30 13.46 -0.17 -7.33
CA LYS A 30 13.14 -1.17 -6.29
C LYS A 30 13.25 -0.57 -4.89
N TYR A 31 14.34 0.14 -4.65
CA TYR A 31 14.60 0.94 -3.46
C TYR A 31 14.84 2.38 -3.90
N VAL A 32 14.12 3.31 -3.29
CA VAL A 32 14.16 4.74 -3.61
C VAL A 32 15.19 5.40 -2.72
N THR A 33 16.16 6.10 -3.31
CA THR A 33 17.25 6.75 -2.57
C THR A 33 16.73 7.94 -1.77
N VAL A 34 17.43 8.30 -0.69
CA VAL A 34 17.02 9.44 0.17
C VAL A 34 16.87 10.74 -0.63
N ASN A 35 17.79 11.00 -1.57
CA ASN A 35 17.72 12.17 -2.45
C ASN A 35 16.44 12.20 -3.29
N ASN A 36 16.03 11.06 -3.84
CA ASN A 36 14.78 10.96 -4.58
C ASN A 36 13.55 11.12 -3.67
N ILE A 37 13.58 10.56 -2.46
CA ILE A 37 12.48 10.71 -1.48
C ILE A 37 12.34 12.18 -1.09
N ARG A 38 13.44 12.88 -0.82
CA ARG A 38 13.50 14.32 -0.57
C ARG A 38 12.89 15.09 -1.74
N PHE A 39 13.31 14.79 -2.97
CA PHE A 39 12.79 15.44 -4.17
C PHE A 39 11.26 15.25 -4.33
N TYR A 40 10.76 14.02 -4.15
CA TYR A 40 9.33 13.75 -4.29
C TYR A 40 8.48 14.26 -3.14
N SER A 41 9.01 14.28 -1.91
CA SER A 41 8.30 14.80 -0.72
C SER A 41 8.29 16.33 -0.69
N ARG A 42 9.33 16.97 -1.24
CA ARG A 42 9.60 18.42 -1.17
C ARG A 42 9.92 18.91 0.24
N TYR A 43 10.51 18.06 1.06
CA TYR A 43 11.00 18.44 2.38
C TYR A 43 12.51 18.72 2.38
N PRO A 44 13.01 19.51 3.35
CA PRO A 44 14.44 19.59 3.64
C PRO A 44 15.04 18.21 3.95
N MET A 45 16.37 18.10 3.84
CA MET A 45 17.06 16.83 4.09
C MET A 45 16.85 16.34 5.52
N ASP A 46 16.97 17.24 6.50
CA ASP A 46 16.86 16.90 7.93
C ASP A 46 15.47 16.37 8.27
N GLU A 47 14.42 17.05 7.78
CA GLU A 47 13.04 16.60 7.93
C GLU A 47 12.81 15.24 7.25
N THR A 48 13.34 15.06 6.04
CA THR A 48 13.24 13.78 5.31
C THR A 48 13.87 12.64 6.12
N LEU A 49 15.06 12.85 6.69
CA LEU A 49 15.77 11.85 7.49
C LEU A 49 15.06 11.57 8.83
N PHE A 50 14.57 12.61 9.50
CA PHE A 50 13.80 12.48 10.74
C PHE A 50 12.57 11.61 10.53
N ARG A 51 11.77 11.92 9.50
CA ARG A 51 10.56 11.19 9.16
C ARG A 51 10.86 9.78 8.70
N LEU A 52 11.89 9.57 7.87
CA LEU A 52 12.34 8.23 7.48
C LEU A 52 12.72 7.37 8.69
N LYS A 53 13.42 7.94 9.67
CA LYS A 53 13.74 7.24 10.92
C LYS A 53 12.48 6.87 11.70
N LYS A 54 11.51 7.79 11.82
CA LYS A 54 10.22 7.55 12.49
C LYS A 54 9.46 6.40 11.82
N VAL A 55 9.18 6.48 10.51
CA VAL A 55 8.38 5.47 9.80
C VAL A 55 9.11 4.13 9.64
N HIS A 56 10.45 4.11 9.67
CA HIS A 56 11.23 2.88 9.73
C HIS A 56 11.13 2.21 11.10
N LYS A 57 11.16 2.98 12.19
CA LYS A 57 11.05 2.47 13.57
C LYS A 57 9.74 1.72 13.81
N ILE A 58 8.64 2.19 13.21
CA ILE A 58 7.32 1.54 13.26
C ILE A 58 7.09 0.55 12.10
N ASN A 59 8.17 0.14 11.40
CA ASN A 59 8.14 -0.91 10.39
C ASN A 59 7.16 -0.65 9.23
N LEU A 60 7.08 0.57 8.71
CA LEU A 60 6.31 0.86 7.47
C LEU A 60 7.16 0.78 6.21
N ILE A 61 8.49 0.84 6.36
CA ILE A 61 9.46 0.83 5.26
C ILE A 61 10.62 -0.12 5.53
N VAL A 62 11.17 -0.69 4.46
CA VAL A 62 12.37 -1.52 4.48
C VAL A 62 13.54 -0.70 3.94
N ARG A 63 14.65 -0.72 4.70
CA ARG A 63 15.91 -0.07 4.36
C ARG A 63 16.83 -1.06 3.63
N ASP A 64 17.45 -0.60 2.55
CA ASP A 64 18.53 -1.30 1.84
C ASP A 64 19.80 -0.43 1.86
N SER A 65 20.89 -0.99 2.35
CA SER A 65 22.22 -0.36 2.37
C SER A 65 23.28 -1.25 1.71
N SER A 66 22.86 -2.19 0.86
CA SER A 66 23.78 -3.06 0.11
C SER A 66 24.49 -2.35 -1.03
N LYS A 67 23.97 -1.20 -1.47
CA LYS A 67 24.54 -0.35 -2.52
C LYS A 67 25.25 0.87 -1.92
N SER A 68 26.00 1.58 -2.76
CA SER A 68 26.68 2.83 -2.39
C SER A 68 25.74 3.89 -1.78
N GLU A 69 24.47 3.91 -2.21
CA GLU A 69 23.45 4.78 -1.63
C GLU A 69 22.39 3.99 -0.87
N VAL A 70 22.00 4.51 0.30
CA VAL A 70 20.89 3.98 1.10
C VAL A 70 19.56 4.24 0.38
N GLY A 71 18.76 3.18 0.25
CA GLY A 71 17.44 3.24 -0.35
C GLY A 71 16.35 2.66 0.57
N TYR A 72 15.11 3.07 0.30
CA TYR A 72 13.93 2.62 1.04
C TYR A 72 12.82 2.14 0.12
N THR A 73 12.03 1.19 0.58
CA THR A 73 10.84 0.70 -0.12
C THR A 73 9.71 0.46 0.86
N LEU A 74 8.46 0.56 0.41
CA LEU A 74 7.30 0.25 1.25
C LEU A 74 7.20 -1.26 1.44
N ASN A 75 6.86 -1.67 2.66
CA ASN A 75 6.35 -3.02 2.89
C ASN A 75 4.82 -3.05 2.79
N SER A 76 4.22 -4.22 3.00
CA SER A 76 2.77 -4.40 2.96
C SER A 76 2.02 -3.55 3.98
N LEU A 77 2.61 -3.31 5.15
CA LEU A 77 1.99 -2.50 6.20
C LEU A 77 1.99 -1.01 5.84
N GLY A 78 3.11 -0.46 5.37
CA GLY A 78 3.17 0.91 4.86
C GLY A 78 2.24 1.14 3.66
N TYR A 79 2.10 0.14 2.80
CA TYR A 79 1.16 0.21 1.68
C TYR A 79 -0.31 0.18 2.13
N ASP A 80 -0.64 -0.67 3.12
CA ASP A 80 -1.96 -0.70 3.75
C ASP A 80 -2.33 0.66 4.36
N VAL A 81 -1.38 1.28 5.07
CA VAL A 81 -1.56 2.62 5.69
C VAL A 81 -1.92 3.65 4.64
N LEU A 82 -1.19 3.72 3.51
CA LEU A 82 -1.50 4.64 2.42
C LEU A 82 -2.88 4.37 1.79
N GLY A 83 -3.23 3.09 1.63
CA GLY A 83 -4.54 2.66 1.14
C GLY A 83 -5.67 3.13 2.05
N LEU A 84 -5.57 2.86 3.36
CA LEU A 84 -6.55 3.30 4.35
C LEU A 84 -6.64 4.82 4.43
N HIS A 85 -5.50 5.51 4.50
CA HIS A 85 -5.47 6.97 4.50
C HIS A 85 -6.25 7.54 3.32
N THR A 86 -6.10 6.95 2.13
CA THR A 86 -6.83 7.38 0.92
C THR A 86 -8.34 7.16 1.05
N LEU A 87 -8.78 6.03 1.62
CA LEU A 87 -10.21 5.73 1.80
C LEU A 87 -10.85 6.65 2.84
N VAL A 88 -10.16 6.91 3.96
CA VAL A 88 -10.61 7.84 5.00
C VAL A 88 -10.66 9.27 4.46
N LYS A 89 -9.60 9.72 3.78
CA LYS A 89 -9.55 11.06 3.18
C LYS A 89 -10.67 11.30 2.17
N LYS A 90 -11.11 10.25 1.46
CA LYS A 90 -12.23 10.30 0.51
C LYS A 90 -13.60 10.10 1.16
N LYS A 91 -13.68 9.94 2.49
CA LYS A 91 -14.91 9.64 3.24
C LYS A 91 -15.64 8.40 2.73
N ILE A 92 -14.89 7.39 2.27
CA ILE A 92 -15.45 6.10 1.84
C ILE A 92 -15.60 5.17 3.03
N ILE A 93 -14.64 5.24 3.96
CA ILE A 93 -14.61 4.46 5.19
C ILE A 93 -14.23 5.39 6.32
N ASP A 94 -14.94 5.29 7.44
CA ASP A 94 -14.62 5.97 8.70
C ASP A 94 -14.07 4.95 9.73
N GLN A 95 -14.66 3.75 9.77
CA GLN A 95 -14.31 2.73 10.76
C GLN A 95 -13.95 1.39 10.11
N LEU A 96 -12.89 0.75 10.61
CA LEU A 96 -12.52 -0.63 10.25
C LEU A 96 -13.12 -1.61 11.26
N GLY A 97 -13.91 -2.54 10.76
CA GLY A 97 -14.54 -3.61 11.53
C GLY A 97 -13.72 -4.90 11.58
N PRO A 98 -14.33 -6.00 12.04
CA PRO A 98 -13.64 -7.28 12.20
C PRO A 98 -13.26 -7.91 10.86
N LEU A 99 -12.32 -8.84 10.91
CA LEU A 99 -11.99 -9.72 9.79
C LEU A 99 -13.20 -10.64 9.52
N ILE A 100 -13.77 -10.55 8.31
CA ILE A 100 -14.87 -11.40 7.85
C ILE A 100 -14.32 -12.71 7.29
N GLY A 101 -13.23 -12.64 6.52
CA GLY A 101 -12.68 -13.81 5.84
C GLY A 101 -11.20 -13.69 5.53
N LYS A 102 -10.45 -14.77 5.73
CA LYS A 102 -9.03 -14.87 5.42
C LYS A 102 -8.80 -15.88 4.31
N GLY A 103 -8.36 -15.40 3.15
CA GLY A 103 -8.02 -16.24 2.00
C GLY A 103 -6.53 -16.37 1.78
N LYS A 104 -6.15 -17.18 0.78
CA LYS A 104 -4.75 -17.34 0.34
C LYS A 104 -4.19 -16.09 -0.34
N GLU A 105 -5.03 -15.38 -1.08
CA GLU A 105 -4.62 -14.24 -1.91
C GLU A 105 -5.29 -12.91 -1.49
N SER A 106 -6.18 -12.93 -0.50
CA SER A 106 -6.86 -11.74 -0.01
C SER A 106 -7.44 -11.93 1.39
N ASP A 107 -7.55 -10.84 2.13
CA ASP A 107 -8.29 -10.75 3.39
C ASP A 107 -9.51 -9.84 3.18
N VAL A 108 -10.63 -10.12 3.83
CA VAL A 108 -11.87 -9.32 3.77
C VAL A 108 -12.22 -8.86 5.18
N TYR A 109 -12.41 -7.55 5.35
CA TYR A 109 -12.79 -6.92 6.61
C TYR A 109 -14.16 -6.26 6.46
N GLY A 110 -14.93 -6.21 7.54
CA GLY A 110 -16.05 -5.28 7.64
C GLY A 110 -15.53 -3.85 7.77
N CYS A 111 -16.28 -2.88 7.30
CA CYS A 111 -15.99 -1.47 7.50
C CYS A 111 -17.28 -0.65 7.39
N MET A 112 -17.21 0.60 7.83
CA MET A 112 -18.39 1.46 7.91
C MET A 112 -18.01 2.90 7.55
N ASP A 113 -18.92 3.63 6.90
CA ASP A 113 -18.78 5.07 6.67
C ASP A 113 -19.35 5.91 7.85
N ASP A 114 -19.30 7.23 7.71
CA ASP A 114 -19.84 8.19 8.68
C ASP A 114 -21.37 8.14 8.83
N LYS A 115 -22.06 7.56 7.84
CA LYS A 115 -23.52 7.38 7.81
C LYS A 115 -23.97 6.01 8.33
N LYS A 116 -23.06 5.21 8.87
CA LYS A 116 -23.30 3.86 9.37
C LYS A 116 -23.67 2.83 8.29
N ASN A 117 -23.36 3.10 7.02
CA ASN A 117 -23.48 2.08 5.98
C ASN A 117 -22.35 1.07 6.13
N ILE A 118 -22.69 -0.23 6.08
CA ILE A 118 -21.72 -1.32 6.26
C ILE A 118 -21.23 -1.78 4.88
N PHE A 119 -19.92 -1.89 4.73
CA PHE A 119 -19.25 -2.35 3.51
C PHE A 119 -18.26 -3.47 3.81
N ALA A 120 -17.91 -4.23 2.77
CA ALA A 120 -16.81 -5.19 2.79
C ALA A 120 -15.56 -4.57 2.15
N LEU A 121 -14.46 -4.52 2.91
CA LEU A 121 -13.15 -4.10 2.45
C LEU A 121 -12.29 -5.32 2.11
N LYS A 122 -12.12 -5.59 0.82
CA LYS A 122 -11.27 -6.67 0.31
C LYS A 122 -9.86 -6.18 0.02
N ILE A 123 -8.87 -6.84 0.61
CA ILE A 123 -7.46 -6.46 0.53
C ILE A 123 -6.64 -7.61 -0.03
N TYR A 124 -5.88 -7.34 -1.09
CA TYR A 124 -5.07 -8.37 -1.74
C TYR A 124 -3.76 -8.61 -1.00
N ARG A 125 -3.40 -9.89 -0.93
CA ARG A 125 -2.24 -10.48 -0.25
C ARG A 125 -1.58 -11.56 -1.11
N ILE A 126 -1.60 -11.39 -2.42
CA ILE A 126 -0.86 -12.23 -3.37
C ILE A 126 0.61 -12.22 -2.97
N GLY A 127 1.19 -13.42 -2.84
CA GLY A 127 2.57 -13.62 -2.40
C GLY A 127 2.74 -13.92 -0.90
N ARG A 128 1.65 -13.98 -0.10
CA ARG A 128 1.71 -14.29 1.34
C ARG A 128 2.15 -15.73 1.66
N THR A 129 1.83 -16.69 0.79
CA THR A 129 2.20 -18.11 0.96
C THR A 129 2.91 -18.65 -0.29
N SER A 130 4.24 -18.75 -0.21
CA SER A 130 5.13 -19.64 -0.99
C SER A 130 5.56 -19.27 -2.43
N PHE A 131 6.76 -19.78 -2.71
CA PHE A 131 7.73 -19.65 -3.81
C PHE A 131 7.23 -19.98 -5.23
N LYS A 132 6.05 -20.60 -5.40
CA LYS A 132 5.50 -20.93 -6.73
C LYS A 132 5.01 -19.72 -7.54
N ASN A 133 4.95 -18.54 -6.92
CA ASN A 133 4.35 -17.34 -7.49
C ASN A 133 5.29 -16.51 -8.40
N VAL A 134 6.58 -16.86 -8.52
CA VAL A 134 7.52 -16.12 -9.39
C VAL A 134 7.03 -16.04 -10.85
N LYS A 135 6.31 -17.06 -11.34
CA LYS A 135 5.67 -17.03 -12.68
C LYS A 135 4.59 -15.96 -12.81
N LYS A 136 3.74 -15.76 -11.79
CA LYS A 136 2.74 -14.67 -11.77
C LYS A 136 3.42 -13.30 -11.79
N LEU A 137 4.54 -13.13 -11.08
CA LEU A 137 5.27 -11.87 -11.10
C LEU A 137 5.77 -11.51 -12.52
N ARG A 138 6.26 -12.52 -13.27
CA ARG A 138 6.73 -12.37 -14.66
C ARG A 138 5.61 -12.04 -15.65
N SER A 139 4.41 -12.60 -15.49
CA SER A 139 3.28 -12.25 -16.38
C SER A 139 2.84 -10.78 -16.25
N PHE A 140 3.12 -10.13 -15.11
CA PHE A 140 2.87 -8.70 -14.94
C PHE A 140 4.05 -7.82 -15.36
N GLN A 141 5.16 -8.42 -15.84
CA GLN A 141 6.46 -7.76 -15.99
C GLN A 141 6.49 -6.69 -17.08
N GLY A 142 5.82 -6.89 -18.21
CA GLY A 142 5.83 -5.93 -19.33
C GLY A 142 7.24 -5.34 -19.55
N ASP A 143 7.32 -4.01 -19.71
CA ASP A 143 8.60 -3.28 -19.90
C ASP A 143 9.25 -2.78 -18.60
N ARG A 144 8.84 -3.27 -17.42
CA ARG A 144 9.29 -2.69 -16.15
C ARG A 144 10.61 -3.29 -15.66
N LYS A 145 11.54 -2.40 -15.27
CA LYS A 145 12.82 -2.74 -14.65
C LYS A 145 12.67 -3.47 -13.30
N HIS A 146 11.55 -3.34 -12.60
CA HIS A 146 11.28 -3.99 -11.32
C HIS A 146 9.77 -4.17 -11.06
N ILE A 147 9.39 -5.28 -10.40
CA ILE A 147 8.05 -5.53 -9.87
C ILE A 147 8.09 -5.98 -8.42
N SER A 148 7.25 -5.37 -7.60
CA SER A 148 6.96 -5.80 -6.23
C SER A 148 5.63 -6.54 -6.15
N TRP A 149 5.47 -7.39 -5.13
CA TRP A 149 4.17 -7.96 -4.79
C TRP A 149 3.11 -6.89 -4.55
N LEU A 150 3.46 -5.73 -3.99
CA LEU A 150 2.54 -4.60 -3.82
C LEU A 150 1.95 -4.14 -5.16
N TYR A 151 2.78 -4.07 -6.19
CA TYR A 151 2.32 -3.71 -7.53
C TYR A 151 1.35 -4.75 -8.10
N VAL A 152 1.67 -6.04 -7.96
CA VAL A 152 0.78 -7.14 -8.39
C VAL A 152 -0.58 -7.08 -7.66
N ASN A 153 -0.56 -6.89 -6.34
CA ASN A 153 -1.75 -6.73 -5.53
C ASN A 153 -2.61 -5.53 -6.00
N ARG A 154 -1.97 -4.39 -6.30
CA ARG A 154 -2.66 -3.20 -6.85
C ARG A 154 -3.33 -3.50 -8.19
N LEU A 155 -2.66 -4.22 -9.09
CA LEU A 155 -3.22 -4.58 -10.40
C LEU A 155 -4.41 -5.55 -10.27
N ALA A 156 -4.28 -6.54 -9.39
CA ALA A 156 -5.37 -7.48 -9.12
C ALA A 156 -6.62 -6.76 -8.57
N ALA A 157 -6.43 -5.87 -7.60
CA ALA A 157 -7.51 -5.04 -7.05
C ALA A 157 -8.17 -4.18 -8.12
N LYS A 158 -7.38 -3.52 -8.96
CA LYS A 158 -7.89 -2.68 -10.06
C LYS A 158 -8.72 -3.52 -11.05
N LYS A 159 -8.20 -4.69 -11.46
CA LYS A 159 -8.86 -5.57 -12.42
C LYS A 159 -10.21 -6.09 -11.88
N GLU A 160 -10.25 -6.50 -10.62
CA GLU A 160 -11.50 -6.97 -10.00
C GLU A 160 -12.51 -5.83 -9.85
N PHE A 161 -12.08 -4.64 -9.41
CA PHE A 161 -12.96 -3.47 -9.33
C PHE A 161 -13.57 -3.10 -10.70
N GLU A 162 -12.77 -3.11 -11.77
CA GLU A 162 -13.25 -2.87 -13.14
C GLU A 162 -14.22 -3.95 -13.62
N ALA A 163 -13.97 -5.22 -13.29
CA ALA A 163 -14.86 -6.32 -13.65
C ALA A 163 -16.20 -6.23 -12.90
N LEU A 164 -16.16 -6.01 -11.58
CA LEU A 164 -17.35 -5.82 -10.75
C LEU A 164 -18.16 -4.60 -11.22
N GLY A 165 -17.50 -3.51 -11.59
CA GLY A 165 -18.18 -2.32 -12.13
C GLY A 165 -18.88 -2.58 -13.46
N LYS A 166 -18.38 -3.51 -14.29
CA LYS A 166 -19.07 -3.94 -15.52
C LYS A 166 -20.28 -4.81 -15.19
N ILE A 167 -20.13 -5.78 -14.29
CA ILE A 167 -21.20 -6.71 -13.90
C ILE A 167 -22.33 -5.95 -13.20
N TYR A 168 -22.01 -5.04 -12.27
CA TYR A 168 -22.99 -4.24 -11.55
C TYR A 168 -23.92 -3.43 -12.47
N LYS A 169 -23.38 -2.92 -13.59
CA LYS A 169 -24.17 -2.18 -14.59
C LYS A 169 -25.20 -3.05 -15.31
N LEU A 170 -25.00 -4.36 -15.34
CA LEU A 170 -25.93 -5.29 -15.99
C LEU A 170 -27.19 -5.53 -15.14
N LYS A 171 -27.21 -5.11 -13.86
CA LYS A 171 -28.34 -5.32 -12.93
C LYS A 171 -28.85 -6.77 -12.96
N LEU A 172 -27.92 -7.72 -12.95
CA LEU A 172 -28.25 -9.13 -12.85
C LEU A 172 -28.69 -9.39 -11.41
N ASP A 173 -29.87 -9.98 -11.25
CA ASP A 173 -30.44 -10.41 -9.98
C ASP A 173 -29.71 -11.64 -9.41
#